data_AF-A0A9X4AWN2-F1
#
_entry.id   AF-A0A9X4AWN2-F1
#
_cell.length_a   1.000
_cell.length_b   1.000
_cell.length_c   1.000
_cell.angle_alpha   90.00
_cell.angle_beta   90.00
_cell.angle_gamma   90.00
#
_symmetry.space_group_name_H-M   'P 1'
#
loop_
_entity.id
_entity.type
_entity.pdbx_description
1 polymer ?
#
loop_
_entity_poly.entity_id
_entity_poly.type
_entity_poly.pdbx_seq_one_letter_code
_entity_poly.pdbx_strand_id
1 'polypeptide(L)'
;MRSPPRRLILSALLTAPLLAFAAPAAADDAPPALRWDQPVSCYHLKEGKTLRVQCTQDAKGETCLAAPGEMVGIGDPLDKVQPCSAHSDDEYRQLARRARMVPAVAEAPPGYARGESGRAFQVKFDLLNRFYIGVGWAPTLQSSRGFAVPAGFPFARANAEMGIHLSILSPRKRARHDLRILEGSATFADLELRGTLLSYDYQHEHRRPLFWISTFFGEPDVHPILPRMGFGFRVLSVLDRQPSFRDALDMEFGEFHVAWNPWQSDDMYSHLRIELGGDFGAHWQDRKIVSGKSGNYFIGPTAAIESRISLGKGGLHYLFSDLTFRRPTIVSGDLTGESVNRLAGSFAYEGVLVAINDQPISARLAAEGRTQNDFVRDVRAVELRFFAGLRMSFGAPPRVFEPMPAFEDP
;
A
#
# COMPACT_ATOMS: atom_id res chain seq x y z
N MET A 1 23.77 36.13 43.54
CA MET A 1 22.77 37.00 42.88
C MET A 1 23.02 37.00 41.37
N ARG A 2 21.95 36.88 40.57
CA ARG A 2 21.86 36.98 39.08
C ARG A 2 22.43 35.78 38.30
N SER A 3 21.67 34.69 38.15
CA SER A 3 20.59 34.39 37.16
C SER A 3 21.13 33.72 35.88
N PRO A 4 20.69 32.49 35.52
CA PRO A 4 21.16 31.75 34.35
C PRO A 4 20.36 32.12 33.08
N PRO A 5 20.90 31.93 31.86
CA PRO A 5 20.13 32.10 30.64
C PRO A 5 19.20 30.91 30.42
N ARG A 6 18.00 31.29 29.95
CA ARG A 6 16.78 30.53 29.87
C ARG A 6 16.81 29.46 28.78
N ARG A 7 16.08 28.37 29.09
CA ARG A 7 15.55 27.34 28.19
C ARG A 7 15.03 27.94 26.88
N LEU A 8 15.55 27.46 25.75
CA LEU A 8 14.88 27.52 24.44
C LEU A 8 14.24 26.15 24.21
N ILE A 9 13.05 25.99 24.78
CA ILE A 9 12.06 25.02 24.31
C ILE A 9 11.39 25.71 23.12
N LEU A 10 11.88 25.45 21.91
CA LEU A 10 11.12 25.80 20.70
C LEU A 10 10.29 24.58 20.33
N SER A 11 9.03 24.65 20.74
CA SER A 11 7.93 23.80 20.33
C SER A 11 7.83 23.81 18.80
N ALA A 12 8.25 22.73 18.15
CA ALA A 12 7.89 22.46 16.76
C ALA A 12 6.45 21.89 16.72
N LEU A 13 5.48 22.76 17.03
CA LEU A 13 4.08 22.60 16.67
C LEU A 13 3.96 22.94 15.18
N LEU A 14 4.35 22.00 14.32
CA LEU A 14 3.88 21.98 12.93
C LEU A 14 2.59 21.19 12.90
N THR A 15 1.54 21.84 13.38
CA THR A 15 0.16 21.55 13.00
C THR A 15 0.07 21.68 11.47
N ALA A 16 -0.12 20.56 10.78
CA ALA A 16 -0.56 20.54 9.39
C ALA A 16 -2.09 20.35 9.37
N PRO A 17 -2.89 21.42 9.22
CA PRO A 17 -4.31 21.30 8.92
C PRO A 17 -4.48 21.34 7.40
N LEU A 18 -4.23 20.22 6.71
CA LEU A 18 -4.52 20.08 5.28
C LEU A 18 -5.02 18.66 4.96
N LEU A 19 -6.09 18.23 5.63
CA LEU A 19 -6.94 17.10 5.21
C LEU A 19 -8.43 17.41 5.43
N ALA A 20 -8.81 18.68 5.33
CA ALA A 20 -10.20 19.07 5.18
C ALA A 20 -10.51 19.21 3.69
N PHE A 21 -11.66 18.68 3.27
CA PHE A 21 -12.31 18.79 1.97
C PHE A 21 -11.95 17.76 0.90
N ALA A 22 -12.53 16.58 1.06
CA ALA A 22 -13.43 16.01 0.05
C ALA A 22 -14.35 14.98 0.74
N ALA A 23 -15.27 15.46 1.57
CA ALA A 23 -16.47 14.66 1.81
C ALA A 23 -17.22 14.64 0.47
N PRO A 24 -17.49 13.46 -0.13
CA PRO A 24 -18.37 13.45 -1.29
C PRO A 24 -19.70 14.02 -0.82
N ALA A 25 -20.17 15.07 -1.48
CA ALA A 25 -21.57 15.44 -1.40
C ALA A 25 -22.35 14.18 -1.79
N ALA A 26 -23.02 13.56 -0.83
CA ALA A 26 -23.99 12.52 -1.12
C ALA A 26 -25.07 13.21 -1.96
N ALA A 27 -25.02 13.00 -3.27
CA ALA A 27 -26.10 13.41 -4.15
C ALA A 27 -27.27 12.47 -3.86
N ASP A 28 -28.25 12.96 -3.08
CA ASP A 28 -29.50 12.25 -2.78
C ASP A 28 -30.36 11.95 -4.04
N ASP A 29 -29.96 12.43 -5.21
CA ASP A 29 -30.66 12.25 -6.50
C ASP A 29 -30.05 11.17 -7.42
N ALA A 30 -29.03 10.42 -6.96
CA ALA A 30 -28.48 9.34 -7.78
C ALA A 30 -29.51 8.21 -7.96
N PRO A 31 -29.79 7.76 -9.20
CA PRO A 31 -30.71 6.65 -9.42
C PRO A 31 -30.23 5.39 -8.69
N PRO A 32 -31.16 4.58 -8.13
CA PRO A 32 -30.79 3.35 -7.45
C PRO A 32 -30.06 2.40 -8.40
N ALA A 33 -29.12 1.61 -7.87
CA ALA A 33 -28.40 0.60 -8.66
C ALA A 33 -28.94 -0.81 -8.36
N LEU A 34 -28.98 -1.67 -9.38
CA LEU A 34 -29.23 -3.10 -9.18
C LEU A 34 -28.11 -3.69 -8.30
N ARG A 35 -28.48 -4.59 -7.39
CA ARG A 35 -27.55 -5.23 -6.47
C ARG A 35 -26.89 -6.44 -7.11
N TRP A 36 -25.56 -6.49 -7.02
CA TRP A 36 -24.78 -7.63 -7.52
C TRP A 36 -25.05 -8.93 -6.76
N ASP A 37 -25.42 -8.89 -5.48
CA ASP A 37 -25.63 -10.12 -4.70
C ASP A 37 -27.03 -10.73 -4.86
N GLN A 38 -27.83 -10.22 -5.80
CA GLN A 38 -29.22 -10.61 -5.99
C GLN A 38 -29.48 -11.01 -7.45
N PRO A 39 -30.40 -11.96 -7.71
CA PRO A 39 -30.68 -12.41 -9.07
C PRO A 39 -31.23 -11.27 -9.94
N VAL A 40 -30.91 -11.34 -11.23
CA VAL A 40 -31.34 -10.38 -12.25
C VAL A 40 -32.07 -11.12 -13.36
N SER A 41 -33.22 -10.58 -13.77
CA SER A 41 -34.00 -11.07 -14.91
C SER A 41 -33.82 -10.15 -16.11
N CYS A 42 -33.58 -10.72 -17.28
CA CYS A 42 -33.44 -9.99 -18.54
C CYS A 42 -34.70 -10.12 -19.39
N TYR A 43 -35.34 -9.00 -19.69
CA TYR A 43 -36.52 -8.95 -20.54
C TYR A 43 -36.14 -8.42 -21.92
N HIS A 44 -36.44 -9.20 -22.96
CA HIS A 44 -36.22 -8.81 -24.34
C HIS A 44 -37.46 -8.10 -24.89
N LEU A 45 -37.35 -6.79 -25.13
CA LEU A 45 -38.41 -5.97 -25.67
C LEU A 45 -38.51 -6.12 -27.18
N LYS A 46 -39.69 -5.85 -27.75
CA LYS A 46 -39.95 -5.95 -29.21
C LYS A 46 -39.06 -5.04 -30.06
N GLU A 47 -38.47 -4.01 -29.47
CA GLU A 47 -37.53 -3.08 -30.12
C GLU A 47 -36.10 -3.65 -30.24
N GLY A 48 -35.87 -4.90 -29.83
CA GLY A 48 -34.53 -5.51 -29.79
C GLY A 48 -33.67 -5.04 -28.62
N LYS A 49 -34.24 -4.24 -27.71
CA LYS A 49 -33.59 -3.78 -26.47
C LYS A 49 -33.81 -4.79 -25.34
N THR A 50 -32.83 -4.87 -24.46
CA THR A 50 -32.88 -5.71 -23.27
C THR A 50 -33.01 -4.84 -22.04
N LEU A 51 -33.89 -5.22 -21.11
CA LEU A 51 -33.97 -4.60 -19.78
C LEU A 51 -33.55 -5.60 -18.72
N ARG A 52 -32.68 -5.15 -17.81
CA ARG A 52 -32.27 -5.88 -16.61
C ARG A 52 -33.16 -5.45 -15.46
N VAL A 53 -33.81 -6.39 -14.80
CA VAL A 53 -34.80 -6.12 -13.76
C VAL A 53 -34.48 -6.90 -12.50
N GLN A 54 -34.56 -6.22 -11.35
CA GLN A 54 -34.45 -6.82 -10.03
C GLN A 54 -35.60 -6.32 -9.16
N CYS A 55 -36.41 -7.27 -8.67
CA CYS A 55 -37.59 -6.97 -7.88
C CYS A 55 -37.34 -7.27 -6.40
N THR A 56 -37.84 -6.39 -5.55
CA THR A 56 -37.89 -6.58 -4.10
C THR A 56 -39.34 -6.49 -3.65
N GLN A 57 -39.73 -7.41 -2.78
CA GLN A 57 -41.05 -7.42 -2.18
C GLN A 57 -40.95 -6.80 -0.80
N ASP A 58 -41.67 -5.70 -0.56
CA ASP A 58 -41.75 -5.05 0.73
C ASP A 58 -43.20 -5.05 1.26
N ALA A 59 -43.40 -4.51 2.46
CA ALA A 59 -44.74 -4.41 3.07
C ALA A 59 -45.70 -3.48 2.31
N LYS A 60 -45.21 -2.70 1.34
CA LYS A 60 -45.97 -1.73 0.53
C LYS A 60 -46.23 -2.22 -0.90
N GLY A 61 -45.61 -3.32 -1.33
CA GLY A 61 -45.84 -3.97 -2.63
C GLY A 61 -44.57 -4.53 -3.28
N GLU A 62 -44.68 -4.94 -4.54
CA GLU A 62 -43.54 -5.35 -5.37
C GLU A 62 -42.93 -4.09 -6.03
N THR A 63 -41.66 -3.78 -5.72
CA THR A 63 -40.91 -2.69 -6.37
C THR A 63 -39.78 -3.30 -7.19
N CYS A 64 -39.75 -2.97 -8.48
CA CYS A 64 -38.77 -3.50 -9.43
C CYS A 64 -37.88 -2.38 -9.97
N LEU A 65 -36.58 -2.53 -9.77
CA LEU A 65 -35.56 -1.70 -10.37
C LEU A 65 -35.33 -2.18 -11.80
N ALA A 66 -35.37 -1.28 -12.78
CA ALA A 66 -35.18 -1.60 -14.19
C ALA A 66 -34.05 -0.75 -14.79
N ALA A 67 -33.05 -1.43 -15.34
CA ALA A 67 -31.89 -0.83 -15.99
C ALA A 67 -31.78 -1.28 -17.45
N PRO A 68 -31.25 -0.44 -18.36
CA PRO A 68 -30.90 -0.86 -19.72
C PRO A 68 -29.91 -2.03 -19.72
N GLY A 69 -30.04 -2.93 -20.68
CA GLY A 69 -29.14 -4.07 -20.92
C GLY A 69 -28.03 -3.77 -21.93
N GLU A 70 -28.07 -2.59 -22.56
CA GLU A 70 -27.07 -2.09 -23.50
C GLU A 70 -26.51 -0.74 -23.04
N MET A 71 -25.33 -0.36 -23.55
CA MET A 71 -24.74 0.95 -23.33
C MET A 71 -25.54 2.06 -24.02
N VAL A 72 -25.79 3.14 -23.29
CA VAL A 72 -26.53 4.29 -23.80
C VAL A 72 -25.72 5.00 -24.89
N GLY A 73 -26.32 5.19 -26.06
CA GLY A 73 -25.73 5.90 -27.21
C GLY A 73 -24.86 5.03 -28.13
N ILE A 74 -24.31 3.92 -27.64
CA ILE A 74 -23.47 3.01 -28.43
C ILE A 74 -24.28 1.76 -28.84
N GLY A 75 -25.16 1.25 -27.97
CA GLY A 75 -25.98 0.07 -28.25
C GLY A 75 -25.26 -1.26 -28.06
N ASP A 76 -23.98 -1.24 -27.69
CA ASP A 76 -23.22 -2.46 -27.36
C ASP A 76 -23.73 -3.10 -26.06
N PRO A 77 -23.62 -4.42 -25.90
CA PRO A 77 -23.96 -5.10 -24.66
C PRO A 77 -23.18 -4.56 -23.45
N LEU A 78 -23.79 -4.60 -22.26
CA LEU A 78 -23.10 -4.20 -21.04
C LEU A 78 -22.00 -5.21 -20.64
N ASP A 79 -20.82 -4.68 -20.36
CA ASP A 79 -19.73 -5.44 -19.73
C ASP A 79 -19.90 -5.57 -18.22
N LYS A 80 -19.28 -6.62 -17.66
CA LYS A 80 -19.20 -6.90 -16.21
C LYS A 80 -20.60 -6.89 -15.56
N VAL A 81 -21.54 -7.63 -16.14
CA VAL A 81 -22.89 -7.86 -15.60
C VAL A 81 -23.05 -9.32 -15.21
N GLN A 82 -24.05 -9.62 -14.38
CA GLN A 82 -24.38 -11.01 -14.06
C GLN A 82 -25.06 -11.71 -15.23
N PRO A 83 -24.92 -13.04 -15.35
CA PRO A 83 -25.85 -13.80 -16.16
C PRO A 83 -27.28 -13.60 -15.61
N CYS A 84 -28.26 -13.59 -16.49
CA CYS A 84 -29.66 -13.34 -16.14
C CYS A 84 -30.57 -14.36 -16.81
N SER A 85 -31.73 -14.60 -16.22
CA SER A 85 -32.79 -15.41 -16.84
C SER A 85 -33.45 -14.61 -17.96
N ALA A 86 -33.58 -15.20 -19.14
CA ALA A 86 -34.21 -14.55 -20.29
C ALA A 86 -35.74 -14.66 -20.21
N HIS A 87 -36.42 -13.55 -20.41
CA HIS A 87 -37.87 -13.41 -20.41
C HIS A 87 -38.34 -12.58 -21.62
N SER A 88 -39.60 -12.74 -21.97
CA SER A 88 -40.26 -12.09 -23.11
C SER A 88 -40.84 -10.71 -22.78
N ASP A 89 -41.08 -9.89 -23.81
CA ASP A 89 -41.76 -8.60 -23.71
C ASP A 89 -43.15 -8.70 -23.03
N ASP A 90 -43.89 -9.78 -23.30
CA ASP A 90 -45.23 -9.96 -22.73
C ASP A 90 -45.16 -10.21 -21.20
N GLU A 91 -44.14 -10.95 -20.73
CA GLU A 91 -43.88 -11.11 -19.29
C GLU A 91 -43.49 -9.79 -18.62
N TYR A 92 -42.70 -8.94 -19.30
CA TYR A 92 -42.35 -7.60 -18.80
C TYR A 92 -43.60 -6.73 -18.63
N ARG A 93 -44.51 -6.73 -19.62
CA ARG A 93 -45.77 -5.96 -19.54
C ARG A 93 -46.67 -6.42 -18.39
N GLN A 94 -46.66 -7.72 -18.08
CA GLN A 94 -47.40 -8.25 -16.93
C GLN A 94 -46.76 -7.79 -15.61
N LEU A 95 -45.43 -7.82 -15.52
CA LEU A 95 -44.69 -7.32 -14.36
C LEU A 95 -44.96 -5.83 -14.12
N ALA A 96 -44.85 -5.01 -15.16
CA ALA A 96 -45.04 -3.56 -15.08
C ALA A 96 -46.47 -3.15 -14.69
N ARG A 97 -47.47 -4.03 -14.82
CA ARG A 97 -48.85 -3.78 -14.37
C ARG A 97 -49.05 -4.06 -12.88
N ARG A 98 -48.26 -4.96 -12.29
CA ARG A 98 -48.41 -5.40 -10.89
C ARG A 98 -47.38 -4.78 -9.94
N ALA A 99 -46.21 -4.41 -10.46
CA ALA A 99 -45.09 -3.90 -9.69
C ALA A 99 -44.81 -2.43 -10.01
N ARG A 100 -44.28 -1.70 -9.02
CA ARG A 100 -43.78 -0.34 -9.23
C ARG A 100 -42.42 -0.41 -9.89
N MET A 101 -42.34 -0.02 -11.16
CA MET A 101 -41.09 0.04 -11.92
C MET A 101 -40.34 1.34 -11.59
N VAL A 102 -39.06 1.24 -11.22
CA VAL A 102 -38.19 2.39 -10.91
C VAL A 102 -36.96 2.32 -11.81
N PRO A 103 -36.64 3.39 -12.56
CA PRO A 103 -35.40 3.46 -13.34
C PRO A 103 -34.17 3.28 -12.45
N ALA A 104 -33.23 2.47 -12.91
CA ALA A 104 -32.05 2.09 -12.14
C ALA A 104 -30.80 2.00 -13.03
N VAL A 105 -29.63 2.00 -12.38
CA VAL A 105 -28.35 1.68 -13.01
C VAL A 105 -28.12 0.17 -12.92
N ALA A 106 -27.65 -0.44 -14.00
CA ALA A 106 -27.36 -1.87 -14.02
C ALA A 106 -26.27 -2.24 -13.00
N GLU A 107 -26.31 -3.47 -12.51
CA GLU A 107 -25.41 -3.93 -11.46
C GLU A 107 -23.95 -3.92 -11.92
N ALA A 108 -23.03 -3.80 -10.97
CA ALA A 108 -21.59 -3.89 -11.21
C ALA A 108 -20.94 -4.77 -10.14
N PRO A 109 -19.88 -5.53 -10.48
CA PRO A 109 -19.20 -6.39 -9.54
C PRO A 109 -18.55 -5.58 -8.40
N PRO A 110 -18.30 -6.21 -7.23
CA PRO A 110 -17.59 -5.56 -6.13
C PRO A 110 -16.29 -4.91 -6.58
N GLY A 111 -16.12 -3.62 -6.24
CA GLY A 111 -14.95 -2.83 -6.65
C GLY A 111 -15.12 -2.04 -7.95
N TYR A 112 -16.24 -2.23 -8.66
CA TYR A 112 -16.65 -1.43 -9.81
C TYR A 112 -17.87 -0.58 -9.49
N ALA A 113 -18.01 0.52 -10.22
CA ALA A 113 -19.24 1.28 -10.35
C ALA A 113 -19.62 1.35 -11.83
N ARG A 114 -20.82 1.83 -12.12
CA ARG A 114 -21.31 2.00 -13.49
C ARG A 114 -21.70 3.46 -13.70
N GLY A 115 -21.21 4.02 -14.81
CA GLY A 115 -21.55 5.38 -15.21
C GLY A 115 -22.93 5.45 -15.86
N GLU A 116 -23.42 6.67 -16.08
CA GLU A 116 -24.72 6.92 -16.72
C GLU A 116 -24.84 6.33 -18.12
N SER A 117 -23.72 6.23 -18.86
CA SER A 117 -23.67 5.60 -20.18
C SER A 117 -23.79 4.06 -20.15
N GLY A 118 -23.79 3.45 -18.95
CA GLY A 118 -23.75 2.00 -18.77
C GLY A 118 -22.33 1.44 -18.72
N ARG A 119 -21.26 2.22 -18.92
CA ARG A 119 -19.88 1.74 -18.83
C ARG A 119 -19.51 1.41 -17.37
N ALA A 120 -19.02 0.19 -17.12
CA ALA A 120 -18.43 -0.17 -15.85
C ALA A 120 -17.00 0.40 -15.73
N PHE A 121 -16.64 0.92 -14.56
CA PHE A 121 -15.30 1.43 -14.25
C PHE A 121 -14.91 1.08 -12.82
N GLN A 122 -13.62 0.86 -12.60
CA GLN A 122 -13.10 0.44 -11.31
C GLN A 122 -13.03 1.62 -10.34
N VAL A 123 -13.55 1.43 -9.13
CA VAL A 123 -13.58 2.46 -8.06
C VAL A 123 -12.79 2.05 -6.81
N LYS A 124 -12.28 0.82 -6.79
CA LYS A 124 -11.39 0.31 -5.76
C LYS A 124 -10.16 -0.28 -6.39
N PHE A 125 -8.98 0.02 -5.88
CA PHE A 125 -7.72 -0.48 -6.44
C PHE A 125 -6.94 -1.19 -5.34
N ASP A 126 -6.40 -2.38 -5.64
CA ASP A 126 -5.43 -3.01 -4.77
C ASP A 126 -4.00 -2.65 -5.21
N LEU A 127 -3.42 -1.66 -4.54
CA LEU A 127 -2.06 -1.19 -4.81
C LEU A 127 -0.96 -2.16 -4.34
N LEU A 128 -1.31 -3.29 -3.73
CA LEU A 128 -0.37 -4.37 -3.40
C LEU A 128 -0.29 -5.46 -4.46
N ASN A 129 -1.08 -5.35 -5.53
CA ASN A 129 -1.10 -6.27 -6.66
C ASN A 129 -0.97 -5.47 -7.95
N ARG A 130 0.23 -4.97 -8.25
CA ARG A 130 0.45 -4.09 -9.40
C ARG A 130 1.90 -4.09 -9.87
N PHE A 131 2.08 -3.74 -11.13
CA PHE A 131 3.30 -3.11 -11.61
C PHE A 131 3.12 -1.60 -11.56
N TYR A 132 4.13 -0.83 -11.16
CA TYR A 132 4.05 0.64 -11.22
C TYR A 132 5.32 1.26 -11.80
N ILE A 133 5.12 2.43 -12.40
CA ILE A 133 6.18 3.35 -12.79
C ILE A 133 5.79 4.71 -12.23
N GLY A 134 6.74 5.37 -11.57
CA GLY A 134 6.56 6.70 -11.01
C GLY A 134 7.64 7.67 -11.45
N VAL A 135 7.26 8.94 -11.46
CA VAL A 135 8.18 10.06 -11.66
C VAL A 135 7.85 11.14 -10.66
N GLY A 136 8.88 11.83 -10.17
CA GLY A 136 8.68 12.84 -9.16
C GLY A 136 9.88 13.71 -8.93
N TRP A 137 9.68 14.62 -8.00
CA TRP A 137 10.70 15.50 -7.45
C TRP A 137 11.20 14.91 -6.13
N ALA A 138 12.53 14.80 -5.99
CA ALA A 138 13.16 14.17 -4.82
C ALA A 138 14.31 15.01 -4.23
N PRO A 139 14.03 16.09 -3.48
CA PRO A 139 15.07 16.88 -2.84
C PRO A 139 15.76 16.10 -1.71
N THR A 140 17.09 16.24 -1.61
CA THR A 140 17.91 15.57 -0.58
C THR A 140 18.72 16.60 0.20
N LEU A 141 18.53 16.63 1.52
CA LEU A 141 19.32 17.38 2.49
C LEU A 141 20.33 16.42 3.14
N GLN A 142 21.60 16.81 3.20
CA GLN A 142 22.65 16.02 3.83
C GLN A 142 23.40 16.91 4.82
N SER A 143 23.67 16.40 6.01
CA SER A 143 24.48 17.12 6.99
C SER A 143 25.32 16.18 7.86
N SER A 144 26.52 16.65 8.19
CA SER A 144 27.41 16.08 9.20
C SER A 144 27.59 16.98 10.44
N ARG A 145 27.04 18.21 10.44
CA ARG A 145 27.20 19.23 11.51
C ARG A 145 25.97 20.11 11.77
N GLY A 146 24.77 19.69 11.34
CA GLY A 146 23.50 20.44 11.44
C GLY A 146 22.92 20.84 10.08
N PHE A 147 21.59 20.88 9.95
CA PHE A 147 20.92 21.15 8.67
C PHE A 147 21.01 22.64 8.31
N ALA A 148 21.98 23.00 7.47
CA ALA A 148 21.96 24.27 6.75
C ALA A 148 21.50 23.98 5.31
N VAL A 149 20.43 24.64 4.86
CA VAL A 149 20.02 24.60 3.45
C VAL A 149 21.09 25.38 2.66
N PRO A 150 21.91 24.73 1.81
CA PRO A 150 22.94 25.44 1.05
C PRO A 150 22.28 26.45 0.10
N ALA A 151 22.95 27.57 -0.15
CA ALA A 151 22.58 28.45 -1.26
C ALA A 151 22.66 27.63 -2.57
N GLY A 152 21.57 27.60 -3.35
CA GLY A 152 21.46 26.75 -4.54
C GLY A 152 21.05 25.30 -4.26
N PHE A 153 20.36 25.03 -3.15
CA PHE A 153 19.75 23.73 -2.85
C PHE A 153 19.07 23.16 -4.11
N PRO A 154 19.41 21.92 -4.54
CA PRO A 154 19.02 21.43 -5.86
C PRO A 154 17.52 21.10 -5.87
N PHE A 155 16.70 22.13 -6.11
CA PHE A 155 15.28 22.02 -6.37
C PHE A 155 14.97 21.24 -7.66
N ALA A 156 15.96 20.93 -8.51
CA ALA A 156 15.77 20.24 -9.79
C ALA A 156 16.16 18.74 -9.76
N ARG A 157 15.94 18.03 -8.66
CA ARG A 157 16.18 16.57 -8.61
C ARG A 157 14.98 15.79 -9.11
N ALA A 158 15.00 15.42 -10.38
CA ALA A 158 14.06 14.45 -10.94
C ALA A 158 14.40 13.04 -10.44
N ASN A 159 13.38 12.28 -10.10
CA ASN A 159 13.47 10.88 -9.71
C ASN A 159 12.49 10.04 -10.53
N ALA A 160 12.93 8.86 -10.96
CA ALA A 160 12.08 7.83 -11.54
C ALA A 160 12.09 6.62 -10.61
N GLU A 161 10.95 5.97 -10.45
CA GLU A 161 10.78 4.78 -9.63
C GLU A 161 9.96 3.72 -10.37
N MET A 162 10.21 2.45 -10.06
CA MET A 162 9.41 1.34 -10.56
C MET A 162 9.40 0.19 -9.56
N GLY A 163 8.43 -0.70 -9.71
CA GLY A 163 8.38 -1.92 -8.91
C GLY A 163 7.19 -2.80 -9.26
N ILE A 164 7.29 -4.08 -8.90
CA ILE A 164 6.21 -5.05 -8.99
C ILE A 164 5.86 -5.50 -7.58
N HIS A 165 4.61 -5.33 -7.18
CA HIS A 165 4.07 -5.80 -5.92
C HIS A 165 3.04 -6.89 -6.22
N LEU A 166 3.17 -8.04 -5.56
CA LEU A 166 2.18 -9.11 -5.60
C LEU A 166 1.85 -9.51 -4.18
N SER A 167 0.56 -9.57 -3.85
CA SER A 167 0.07 -9.83 -2.51
C SER A 167 -1.09 -10.80 -2.55
N ILE A 168 -0.83 -12.03 -2.12
CA ILE A 168 -1.77 -13.14 -2.25
C ILE A 168 -2.30 -13.49 -0.86
N LEU A 169 -3.60 -13.25 -0.65
CA LEU A 169 -4.31 -13.72 0.53
C LEU A 169 -4.72 -15.19 0.34
N SER A 170 -4.49 -16.01 1.35
CA SER A 170 -4.98 -17.39 1.43
C SER A 170 -5.95 -17.51 2.60
N PRO A 171 -7.26 -17.24 2.41
CA PRO A 171 -8.24 -17.24 3.50
C PRO A 171 -8.31 -18.58 4.24
N ARG A 172 -8.24 -19.70 3.52
CA ARG A 172 -8.26 -21.05 4.11
C ARG A 172 -7.07 -21.30 5.04
N LYS A 173 -5.89 -20.84 4.64
CA LYS A 173 -4.66 -20.99 5.43
C LYS A 173 -4.46 -19.84 6.42
N ARG A 174 -5.35 -18.86 6.43
CA ARG A 174 -5.22 -17.63 7.22
C ARG A 174 -3.82 -17.00 7.06
N ALA A 175 -3.39 -16.85 5.82
CA ALA A 175 -2.03 -16.41 5.54
C ALA A 175 -2.00 -15.43 4.37
N ARG A 176 -1.00 -14.54 4.38
CA ARG A 176 -0.76 -13.58 3.32
C ARG A 176 0.70 -13.67 2.88
N HIS A 177 0.89 -13.68 1.56
CA HIS A 177 2.20 -13.70 0.93
C HIS A 177 2.39 -12.38 0.19
N ASP A 178 3.33 -11.55 0.62
CA ASP A 178 3.70 -10.34 -0.08
C ASP A 178 5.03 -10.56 -0.80
N LEU A 179 5.12 -10.14 -2.05
CA LEU A 179 6.29 -10.24 -2.90
C LEU A 179 6.56 -8.87 -3.54
N ARG A 180 7.79 -8.38 -3.40
CA ARG A 180 8.27 -7.17 -4.08
C ARG A 180 9.39 -7.56 -5.02
N ILE A 181 9.28 -7.20 -6.29
CA ILE A 181 10.24 -7.58 -7.34
C ILE A 181 10.68 -6.33 -8.08
N LEU A 182 11.99 -6.22 -8.36
CA LEU A 182 12.60 -5.15 -9.15
C LEU A 182 12.14 -3.75 -8.69
N GLU A 183 12.03 -3.56 -7.37
CA GLU A 183 11.64 -2.29 -6.79
C GLU A 183 12.86 -1.39 -6.76
N GLY A 184 12.79 -0.20 -7.34
CA GLY A 184 13.93 0.71 -7.35
C GLY A 184 13.59 2.13 -7.73
N SER A 185 14.55 3.02 -7.48
CA SER A 185 14.48 4.41 -7.87
C SER A 185 15.84 4.92 -8.37
N ALA A 186 15.79 5.86 -9.32
CA ALA A 186 16.94 6.52 -9.90
C ALA A 186 16.76 8.04 -9.82
N THR A 187 17.74 8.77 -9.26
CA THR A 187 17.74 10.24 -9.19
C THR A 187 18.76 10.79 -10.19
N PHE A 188 18.37 11.72 -11.07
CA PHE A 188 19.16 12.06 -12.27
C PHE A 188 20.24 13.14 -12.07
N ALA A 189 20.10 14.07 -11.13
CA ALA A 189 21.04 15.20 -10.99
C ALA A 189 22.47 14.76 -10.59
N ASP A 190 22.57 13.65 -9.87
CA ASP A 190 23.82 13.09 -9.33
C ASP A 190 23.91 11.57 -9.48
N LEU A 191 23.14 11.01 -10.44
CA LEU A 191 22.90 9.57 -10.67
C LEU A 191 23.04 8.73 -9.40
N GLU A 192 21.94 8.64 -8.67
CA GLU A 192 21.82 7.81 -7.46
C GLU A 192 20.83 6.69 -7.75
N LEU A 193 21.25 5.44 -7.52
CA LEU A 193 20.45 4.24 -7.73
C LEU A 193 20.15 3.56 -6.39
N ARG A 194 18.88 3.27 -6.13
CA ARG A 194 18.45 2.41 -5.03
C ARG A 194 17.57 1.32 -5.59
N GLY A 195 17.75 0.09 -5.13
CA GLY A 195 16.89 -0.99 -5.60
C GLY A 195 16.93 -2.24 -4.75
N THR A 196 15.90 -3.05 -4.90
CA THR A 196 15.74 -4.38 -4.33
C THR A 196 15.32 -5.31 -5.46
N LEU A 197 16.05 -6.41 -5.62
CA LEU A 197 15.72 -7.40 -6.65
C LEU A 197 14.47 -8.19 -6.26
N LEU A 198 14.45 -8.72 -5.05
CA LEU A 198 13.38 -9.57 -4.55
C LEU A 198 13.22 -9.41 -3.04
N SER A 199 12.00 -9.29 -2.57
CA SER A 199 11.63 -9.42 -1.15
C SER A 199 10.37 -10.25 -1.05
N TYR A 200 10.33 -11.15 -0.07
CA TYR A 200 9.21 -12.02 0.22
C TYR A 200 8.88 -11.95 1.70
N ASP A 201 7.60 -11.76 1.99
CA ASP A 201 7.06 -11.66 3.35
C ASP A 201 5.87 -12.61 3.50
N TYR A 202 6.00 -13.55 4.43
CA TYR A 202 4.92 -14.43 4.84
C TYR A 202 4.33 -13.96 6.16
N GLN A 203 3.01 -13.82 6.20
CA GLN A 203 2.26 -13.49 7.39
C GLN A 203 1.23 -14.59 7.66
N HIS A 204 1.07 -14.97 8.92
CA HIS A 204 0.10 -15.99 9.30
C HIS A 204 -0.64 -15.61 10.58
N GLU A 205 -1.96 -15.86 10.57
CA GLU A 205 -2.79 -15.79 11.76
C GLU A 205 -3.18 -17.20 12.20
N HIS A 206 -2.65 -17.61 13.35
CA HIS A 206 -2.92 -18.93 13.91
C HIS A 206 -4.40 -19.11 14.28
N ARG A 207 -4.91 -20.34 14.12
CA ARG A 207 -6.28 -20.71 14.50
C ARG A 207 -6.48 -20.88 16.01
N ARG A 208 -5.40 -21.15 16.75
CA ARG A 208 -5.44 -21.45 18.18
C ARG A 208 -4.65 -20.39 18.95
N PRO A 209 -5.16 -19.93 20.11
CA PRO A 209 -4.39 -19.07 20.98
C PRO A 209 -3.10 -19.77 21.41
N LEU A 210 -2.00 -19.03 21.50
CA LEU A 210 -0.76 -19.56 22.08
C LEU A 210 -0.92 -19.71 23.60
N PHE A 211 -1.60 -18.74 24.22
CA PHE A 211 -1.96 -18.75 25.62
C PHE A 211 -3.18 -17.83 25.84
N TRP A 212 -3.76 -17.91 27.03
CA TRP A 212 -4.90 -17.11 27.46
C TRP A 212 -4.48 -16.20 28.61
N ILE A 213 -4.94 -14.96 28.58
CA ILE A 213 -4.80 -14.04 29.71
C ILE A 213 -6.18 -13.91 30.36
N SER A 214 -6.32 -14.36 31.59
CA SER A 214 -7.54 -14.16 32.37
C SER A 214 -7.43 -12.86 33.17
N THR A 215 -8.41 -11.98 33.01
CA THR A 215 -8.53 -10.77 33.83
C THR A 215 -9.58 -10.98 34.90
N PHE A 216 -9.22 -10.71 36.15
CA PHE A 216 -10.12 -10.83 37.32
C PHE A 216 -10.52 -9.47 37.91
N PHE A 217 -10.10 -8.37 37.27
CA PHE A 217 -10.50 -7.03 37.67
C PHE A 217 -11.78 -6.64 36.91
N GLY A 218 -12.90 -6.59 37.63
CA GLY A 218 -14.23 -6.42 37.02
C GLY A 218 -14.92 -7.77 36.80
N GLU A 219 -15.70 -7.88 35.73
CA GLU A 219 -16.29 -9.15 35.30
C GLU A 219 -15.16 -10.08 34.80
N PRO A 220 -15.03 -11.30 35.33
CA PRO A 220 -14.00 -12.24 34.87
C PRO A 220 -14.11 -12.49 33.38
N ASP A 221 -13.01 -12.27 32.66
CA ASP A 221 -12.95 -12.43 31.21
C ASP A 221 -11.64 -13.12 30.79
N VAL A 222 -11.68 -13.80 29.64
CA VAL A 222 -10.56 -14.57 29.10
C VAL A 222 -10.18 -14.01 27.73
N HIS A 223 -8.97 -13.47 27.65
CA HIS A 223 -8.42 -12.86 26.44
C HIS A 223 -7.49 -13.84 25.73
N PRO A 224 -7.87 -14.42 24.58
CA PRO A 224 -6.99 -15.29 23.81
C PRO A 224 -5.86 -14.45 23.17
N ILE A 225 -4.62 -14.89 23.34
CA ILE A 225 -3.48 -14.27 22.65
C ILE A 225 -3.13 -15.11 21.42
N LEU A 226 -3.43 -14.53 20.26
CA LEU A 226 -3.16 -15.11 18.95
C LEU A 226 -1.89 -14.44 18.38
N PRO A 227 -0.71 -15.06 18.49
CA PRO A 227 0.51 -14.45 17.98
C PRO A 227 0.44 -14.41 16.45
N ARG A 228 0.28 -13.22 15.88
CA ARG A 228 0.31 -13.02 14.43
C ARG A 228 1.77 -12.95 14.02
N MET A 229 2.32 -14.06 13.56
CA MET A 229 3.74 -14.18 13.25
C MET A 229 3.96 -14.43 11.76
N GLY A 230 5.16 -14.11 11.34
CA GLY A 230 5.59 -14.24 9.97
C GLY A 230 7.09 -14.43 9.88
N PHE A 231 7.55 -14.62 8.66
CA PHE A 231 8.96 -14.56 8.34
C PHE A 231 9.09 -14.01 6.93
N GLY A 232 10.25 -13.45 6.63
CA GLY A 232 10.53 -12.92 5.32
C GLY A 232 12.00 -12.96 5.01
N PHE A 233 12.30 -12.64 3.77
CA PHE A 233 13.66 -12.46 3.32
C PHE A 233 13.72 -11.45 2.19
N ARG A 234 14.88 -10.83 2.05
CA ARG A 234 15.23 -9.98 0.92
C ARG A 234 16.48 -10.50 0.26
N VAL A 235 16.48 -10.52 -1.06
CA VAL A 235 17.61 -10.92 -1.90
C VAL A 235 18.02 -9.72 -2.71
N LEU A 236 19.30 -9.39 -2.61
CA LEU A 236 19.97 -8.30 -3.30
C LEU A 236 19.27 -6.94 -3.13
N SER A 237 19.86 -6.09 -2.30
CA SER A 237 19.52 -4.68 -2.23
C SER A 237 20.74 -3.84 -2.52
N VAL A 238 20.60 -2.89 -3.44
CA VAL A 238 21.66 -1.99 -3.85
C VAL A 238 21.32 -0.60 -3.38
N LEU A 239 22.28 0.01 -2.72
CA LEU A 239 22.26 1.41 -2.38
C LEU A 239 23.53 2.07 -2.89
N ASP A 240 23.38 2.79 -3.99
CA ASP A 240 24.38 3.74 -4.44
C ASP A 240 24.27 5.00 -3.56
N ARG A 241 25.41 5.45 -3.03
CA ARG A 241 25.57 6.60 -2.16
C ARG A 241 25.04 6.43 -0.72
N GLN A 242 25.95 6.55 0.24
CA GLN A 242 25.62 6.56 1.66
C GLN A 242 25.64 8.00 2.24
N PRO A 243 24.90 8.25 3.34
CA PRO A 243 24.91 9.56 4.00
C PRO A 243 26.31 10.06 4.38
N SER A 244 27.27 9.18 4.65
CA SER A 244 28.65 9.52 5.02
C SER A 244 29.62 9.62 3.83
N PHE A 245 29.38 8.90 2.73
CA PHE A 245 30.29 8.80 1.59
C PHE A 245 29.55 8.89 0.26
N ARG A 246 29.82 9.96 -0.51
CA ARG A 246 29.13 10.24 -1.78
C ARG A 246 29.40 9.23 -2.89
N ASP A 247 30.55 8.58 -2.84
CA ASP A 247 30.99 7.58 -3.82
C ASP A 247 30.89 6.14 -3.27
N ALA A 248 30.32 5.93 -2.08
CA ALA A 248 30.20 4.58 -1.54
C ALA A 248 29.06 3.79 -2.19
N LEU A 249 29.28 2.49 -2.31
CA LEU A 249 28.30 1.51 -2.74
C LEU A 249 28.07 0.50 -1.63
N ASP A 250 26.81 0.24 -1.32
CA ASP A 250 26.42 -0.75 -0.33
C ASP A 250 25.53 -1.76 -1.03
N MET A 251 25.94 -3.03 -1.00
CA MET A 251 25.15 -4.13 -1.53
C MET A 251 24.85 -5.09 -0.41
N GLU A 252 23.59 -5.25 -0.10
CA GLU A 252 23.12 -6.35 0.72
C GLU A 252 22.85 -7.55 -0.20
N PHE A 253 23.43 -8.71 0.09
CA PHE A 253 23.20 -9.91 -0.71
C PHE A 253 21.98 -10.68 -0.22
N GLY A 254 21.75 -10.67 1.10
CA GLY A 254 20.59 -11.31 1.71
C GLY A 254 20.27 -10.77 3.09
N GLU A 255 19.00 -10.81 3.41
CA GLU A 255 18.45 -10.52 4.73
C GLU A 255 17.34 -11.52 5.04
N PHE A 256 17.27 -11.97 6.29
CA PHE A 256 16.21 -12.85 6.78
C PHE A 256 15.71 -12.35 8.12
N HIS A 257 14.39 -12.37 8.32
CA HIS A 257 13.77 -11.94 9.56
C HIS A 257 12.58 -12.81 9.95
N VAL A 258 12.29 -12.77 11.25
CA VAL A 258 10.99 -13.14 11.82
C VAL A 258 10.19 -11.89 12.11
N ALA A 259 8.89 -11.95 11.89
CA ALA A 259 7.98 -10.83 12.05
C ALA A 259 6.90 -11.14 13.09
N TRP A 260 6.54 -10.14 13.87
CA TRP A 260 5.37 -10.16 14.75
C TRP A 260 4.48 -8.95 14.47
N ASN A 261 3.19 -9.19 14.28
CA ASN A 261 2.20 -8.15 14.01
C ASN A 261 1.36 -7.90 15.27
N PRO A 262 1.75 -6.98 16.18
CA PRO A 262 0.95 -6.63 17.35
C PRO A 262 -0.44 -6.12 16.98
N TRP A 263 -0.58 -5.51 15.80
CA TRP A 263 -1.88 -5.10 15.26
C TRP A 263 -1.95 -5.44 13.76
N GLN A 264 -3.11 -5.92 13.34
CA GLN A 264 -3.41 -6.30 11.96
C GLN A 264 -4.92 -6.28 11.73
N SER A 265 -5.35 -5.84 10.54
CA SER A 265 -6.74 -5.89 10.10
C SER A 265 -7.18 -7.30 9.69
N ASP A 266 -8.49 -7.54 9.65
CA ASP A 266 -9.05 -8.86 9.34
C ASP A 266 -8.75 -9.35 7.92
N ASP A 267 -8.42 -8.47 6.98
CA ASP A 267 -7.96 -8.82 5.62
C ASP A 267 -6.43 -8.96 5.54
N MET A 268 -5.72 -8.88 6.68
CA MET A 268 -4.27 -8.88 6.83
C MET A 268 -3.55 -7.73 6.08
N TYR A 269 -4.32 -6.80 5.53
CA TYR A 269 -3.83 -5.75 4.63
C TYR A 269 -3.13 -4.64 5.41
N SER A 270 -3.81 -4.14 6.44
CA SER A 270 -3.29 -3.10 7.31
C SER A 270 -2.65 -3.74 8.53
N HIS A 271 -1.45 -3.33 8.88
CA HIS A 271 -0.73 -3.90 10.01
C HIS A 271 0.29 -2.91 10.59
N LEU A 272 0.64 -3.18 11.83
CA LEU A 272 1.88 -2.75 12.46
C LEU A 272 2.69 -4.01 12.69
N ARG A 273 3.90 -4.03 12.17
CA ARG A 273 4.80 -5.17 12.19
C ARG A 273 6.11 -4.78 12.86
N ILE A 274 6.64 -5.70 13.65
CA ILE A 274 7.98 -5.64 14.23
C ILE A 274 8.77 -6.82 13.68
N GLU A 275 9.95 -6.55 13.14
CA GLU A 275 10.83 -7.53 12.50
C GLU A 275 12.15 -7.60 13.24
N LEU A 276 12.66 -8.82 13.40
CA LEU A 276 13.98 -9.11 13.95
C LEU A 276 14.67 -10.12 13.05
N GLY A 277 15.88 -9.81 12.63
CA GLY A 277 16.57 -10.58 11.61
C GLY A 277 18.07 -10.33 11.56
N GLY A 278 18.67 -10.73 10.46
CA GLY A 278 20.07 -10.45 10.16
C GLY A 278 20.29 -10.29 8.67
N ASP A 279 21.27 -9.48 8.33
CA ASP A 279 21.69 -9.23 6.95
C ASP A 279 23.17 -9.54 6.74
N PHE A 280 23.51 -9.73 5.48
CA PHE A 280 24.90 -9.83 5.04
C PHE A 280 25.07 -9.20 3.66
N GLY A 281 26.25 -8.66 3.42
CA GLY A 281 26.52 -7.88 2.23
C GLY A 281 27.97 -7.46 2.11
N ALA A 282 28.21 -6.50 1.23
CA ALA A 282 29.49 -5.88 1.02
C ALA A 282 29.35 -4.36 0.87
N HIS A 283 30.35 -3.66 1.40
CA HIS A 283 30.45 -2.21 1.38
C HIS A 283 31.75 -1.80 0.68
N TRP A 284 31.64 -0.91 -0.30
CA TRP A 284 32.77 -0.28 -0.97
C TRP A 284 32.77 1.21 -0.69
N GLN A 285 33.91 1.76 -0.27
CA GLN A 285 34.07 3.19 -0.02
C GLN A 285 34.11 4.01 -1.34
N ASP A 286 34.52 3.38 -2.43
CA ASP A 286 34.54 3.97 -3.78
C ASP A 286 33.93 3.00 -4.81
N ARG A 287 32.80 3.42 -5.40
CA ARG A 287 32.05 2.70 -6.42
C ARG A 287 32.83 2.46 -7.72
N LYS A 288 33.92 3.21 -7.97
CA LYS A 288 34.78 3.01 -9.15
C LYS A 288 35.68 1.78 -9.02
N ILE A 289 35.84 1.24 -7.81
CA ILE A 289 36.76 0.13 -7.49
C ILE A 289 35.99 -1.21 -7.31
N VAL A 290 34.73 -1.28 -7.75
CA VAL A 290 33.90 -2.49 -7.65
C VAL A 290 34.53 -3.72 -8.36
N SER A 291 35.57 -3.51 -9.19
CA SER A 291 36.27 -4.56 -9.93
C SER A 291 37.51 -5.18 -9.26
N GLY A 292 37.77 -5.02 -7.96
CA GLY A 292 38.84 -5.83 -7.33
C GLY A 292 39.25 -5.50 -5.89
N LYS A 293 39.15 -6.53 -5.02
CA LYS A 293 39.83 -6.73 -3.73
C LYS A 293 39.58 -5.79 -2.54
N SER A 294 38.79 -4.72 -2.66
CA SER A 294 38.58 -3.73 -1.57
C SER A 294 37.18 -3.71 -0.92
N GLY A 295 36.35 -4.73 -1.15
CA GLY A 295 35.02 -4.82 -0.54
C GLY A 295 35.09 -5.19 0.95
N ASN A 296 34.41 -4.43 1.80
CA ASN A 296 34.24 -4.76 3.22
C ASN A 296 32.97 -5.61 3.38
N TYR A 297 33.12 -6.91 3.54
CA TYR A 297 31.99 -7.82 3.75
C TYR A 297 31.49 -7.73 5.17
N PHE A 298 30.17 -7.73 5.33
CA PHE A 298 29.53 -7.56 6.62
C PHE A 298 28.46 -8.59 6.90
N ILE A 299 28.22 -8.81 8.19
CA ILE A 299 27.06 -9.53 8.72
C ILE A 299 26.58 -8.84 10.00
N GLY A 300 25.29 -8.79 10.25
CA GLY A 300 24.82 -8.36 11.56
C GLY A 300 23.32 -8.37 11.77
N PRO A 301 22.88 -8.02 12.98
CA PRO A 301 21.48 -8.00 13.34
C PRO A 301 20.76 -6.81 12.73
N THR A 302 19.49 -7.05 12.43
CA THR A 302 18.54 -6.08 11.87
C THR A 302 17.25 -6.12 12.68
N ALA A 303 16.73 -4.94 12.98
CA ALA A 303 15.44 -4.77 13.61
C ALA A 303 14.65 -3.72 12.82
N ALA A 304 13.39 -3.99 12.52
CA ALA A 304 12.54 -3.05 11.82
C ALA A 304 11.14 -2.93 12.43
N ILE A 305 10.51 -1.79 12.21
CA ILE A 305 9.09 -1.57 12.47
C ILE A 305 8.48 -1.09 11.16
N GLU A 306 7.56 -1.86 10.58
CA GLU A 306 6.80 -1.48 9.38
C GLU A 306 5.34 -1.22 9.77
N SER A 307 4.74 -0.19 9.19
CA SER A 307 3.29 -0.01 9.22
C SER A 307 2.74 0.23 7.82
N ARG A 308 1.58 -0.37 7.59
CA ARG A 308 0.80 -0.21 6.37
C ARG A 308 -0.65 -0.01 6.77
N ILE A 309 -1.25 1.08 6.34
CA ILE A 309 -2.62 1.42 6.71
C ILE A 309 -3.35 1.89 5.46
N SER A 310 -4.42 1.19 5.09
CA SER A 310 -5.36 1.70 4.11
C SER A 310 -6.36 2.63 4.80
N LEU A 311 -6.47 3.86 4.30
CA LEU A 311 -7.46 4.82 4.79
C LEU A 311 -8.77 4.64 4.00
N GLY A 312 -9.80 4.14 4.67
CA GLY A 312 -11.11 3.90 4.09
C GLY A 312 -11.27 2.56 3.36
N LYS A 313 -12.52 2.28 2.92
CA LYS A 313 -12.93 1.00 2.31
C LYS A 313 -12.60 0.86 0.82
N GLY A 314 -12.11 1.95 0.20
CA GLY A 314 -11.93 2.03 -1.25
C GLY A 314 -10.56 1.58 -1.75
N GLY A 315 -9.53 1.50 -0.90
CA GLY A 315 -8.16 1.35 -1.40
C GLY A 315 -7.73 2.52 -2.28
N LEU A 316 -8.18 3.73 -1.93
CA LEU A 316 -7.80 4.96 -2.64
C LEU A 316 -6.69 5.71 -1.92
N HIS A 317 -6.50 5.47 -0.62
CA HIS A 317 -5.58 6.21 0.22
C HIS A 317 -4.80 5.25 1.09
N TYR A 318 -3.49 5.43 1.12
CA TYR A 318 -2.58 4.54 1.81
C TYR A 318 -1.53 5.32 2.58
N LEU A 319 -1.21 4.80 3.75
CA LEU A 319 -0.12 5.26 4.57
C LEU A 319 0.86 4.12 4.78
N PHE A 320 2.14 4.41 4.57
CA PHE A 320 3.26 3.49 4.77
C PHE A 320 4.25 4.17 5.70
N SER A 321 4.81 3.42 6.63
CA SER A 321 5.97 3.87 7.40
C SER A 321 6.90 2.72 7.67
N ASP A 322 8.20 2.98 7.69
CA ASP A 322 9.19 2.03 8.15
C ASP A 322 10.24 2.71 9.03
N LEU A 323 10.80 1.95 9.95
CA LEU A 323 11.97 2.33 10.72
C LEU A 323 12.85 1.09 10.86
N THR A 324 14.02 1.11 10.24
CA THR A 324 14.98 0.01 10.23
C THR A 324 16.26 0.42 10.95
N PHE A 325 16.66 -0.38 11.94
CA PHE A 325 17.95 -0.30 12.62
C PHE A 325 18.80 -1.52 12.25
N ARG A 326 20.04 -1.29 11.80
CA ARG A 326 21.01 -2.34 11.50
C ARG A 326 22.30 -2.09 12.24
N ARG A 327 22.94 -3.15 12.72
CA ARG A 327 24.29 -3.09 13.31
C ARG A 327 25.25 -4.10 12.67
N PRO A 328 25.55 -3.99 11.37
CA PRO A 328 26.49 -4.88 10.71
C PRO A 328 27.90 -4.76 11.30
N THR A 329 28.59 -5.89 11.40
CA THR A 329 30.01 -6.01 11.73
C THR A 329 30.76 -6.46 10.48
N ILE A 330 31.85 -5.77 10.16
CA ILE A 330 32.72 -6.13 9.04
C ILE A 330 33.51 -7.39 9.41
N VAL A 331 33.40 -8.42 8.58
CA VAL A 331 34.03 -9.73 8.80
C VAL A 331 35.19 -10.00 7.85
N SER A 332 35.33 -9.21 6.79
CA SER A 332 36.43 -9.30 5.82
C SER A 332 36.61 -7.97 5.11
N GLY A 333 37.86 -7.59 4.83
CA GLY A 333 38.24 -6.30 4.24
C GLY A 333 39.09 -5.44 5.17
N ASP A 334 39.37 -4.22 4.75
CA ASP A 334 40.27 -3.29 5.46
C ASP A 334 39.72 -2.84 6.82
N LEU A 335 38.41 -2.94 7.03
CA LEU A 335 37.71 -2.51 8.24
C LEU A 335 37.25 -3.68 9.13
N THR A 336 37.89 -4.85 9.01
CA THR A 336 37.50 -6.05 9.75
C THR A 336 37.45 -5.81 11.27
N GLY A 337 36.35 -6.20 11.91
CA GLY A 337 36.08 -6.00 13.34
C GLY A 337 35.27 -4.74 13.66
N GLU A 338 35.17 -3.80 12.73
CA GLU A 338 34.38 -2.58 12.92
C GLU A 338 32.88 -2.85 12.83
N SER A 339 32.10 -2.14 13.65
CA SER A 339 30.63 -2.17 13.60
C SER A 339 30.06 -0.84 13.14
N VAL A 340 29.07 -0.87 12.27
CA VAL A 340 28.34 0.31 11.82
C VAL A 340 26.94 0.29 12.39
N ASN A 341 26.46 1.40 12.93
CA ASN A 341 25.05 1.57 13.23
C ASN A 341 24.38 2.31 12.07
N ARG A 342 23.34 1.71 11.52
CA ARG A 342 22.56 2.30 10.44
C ARG A 342 21.14 2.43 10.95
N LEU A 343 20.59 3.63 10.85
CA LEU A 343 19.17 3.88 11.11
C LEU A 343 18.60 4.51 9.86
N ALA A 344 17.57 3.89 9.31
CA ALA A 344 16.79 4.41 8.20
C ALA A 344 15.32 4.41 8.61
N GLY A 345 14.55 5.36 8.14
CA GLY A 345 13.10 5.29 8.25
C GLY A 345 12.44 6.11 7.18
N SER A 346 11.23 5.72 6.81
CA SER A 346 10.42 6.45 5.85
C SER A 346 8.98 6.59 6.33
N PHE A 347 8.31 7.60 5.79
CA PHE A 347 6.89 7.84 5.94
C PHE A 347 6.35 8.27 4.59
N ALA A 348 5.36 7.57 4.07
CA ALA A 348 4.80 7.83 2.76
C ALA A 348 3.27 7.78 2.78
N TYR A 349 2.67 8.68 2.01
CA TYR A 349 1.25 8.70 1.69
C TYR A 349 1.08 8.51 0.19
N GLU A 350 0.15 7.64 -0.22
CA GLU A 350 -0.20 7.42 -1.61
C GLU A 350 -1.72 7.51 -1.79
N GLY A 351 -2.17 8.38 -2.69
CA GLY A 351 -3.58 8.63 -2.97
C GLY A 351 -3.90 8.49 -4.46
N VAL A 352 -4.86 7.63 -4.82
CA VAL A 352 -5.35 7.49 -6.20
C VAL A 352 -6.14 8.75 -6.58
N LEU A 353 -5.74 9.41 -7.67
CA LEU A 353 -6.36 10.65 -8.13
C LEU A 353 -7.35 10.42 -9.27
N VAL A 354 -6.97 9.59 -10.24
CA VAL A 354 -7.72 9.31 -11.45
C VAL A 354 -7.35 7.91 -11.97
N ALA A 355 -8.19 7.32 -12.81
CA ALA A 355 -7.86 6.09 -13.53
C ALA A 355 -8.08 6.28 -15.03
N ILE A 356 -7.14 5.76 -15.84
CA ILE A 356 -7.27 5.72 -17.30
C ILE A 356 -7.41 4.25 -17.69
N ASN A 357 -8.56 3.86 -18.24
CA ASN A 357 -8.86 2.46 -18.58
C ASN A 357 -8.63 1.50 -17.39
N ASP A 358 -9.18 1.85 -16.23
CA ASP A 358 -9.02 1.13 -14.95
C ASP A 358 -7.56 1.00 -14.46
N GLN A 359 -6.62 1.76 -15.03
CA GLN A 359 -5.25 1.88 -14.53
C GLN A 359 -5.12 3.13 -13.65
N PRO A 360 -4.93 3.00 -12.33
CA PRO A 360 -4.94 4.14 -11.43
C PRO A 360 -3.62 4.93 -11.52
N ILE A 361 -3.77 6.26 -11.53
CA ILE A 361 -2.71 7.24 -11.35
C ILE A 361 -2.84 7.78 -9.93
N SER A 362 -1.81 7.57 -9.12
CA SER A 362 -1.74 8.02 -7.74
C SER A 362 -0.71 9.13 -7.55
N ALA A 363 -1.00 10.07 -6.66
CA ALA A 363 0.01 10.95 -6.09
C ALA A 363 0.68 10.27 -4.90
N ARG A 364 2.00 10.38 -4.82
CA ARG A 364 2.79 9.89 -3.70
C ARG A 364 3.62 11.01 -3.10
N LEU A 365 3.52 11.13 -1.78
CA LEU A 365 4.32 12.03 -0.96
C LEU A 365 5.11 11.16 0.02
N ALA A 366 6.43 11.33 0.12
CA ALA A 366 7.23 10.61 1.09
C ALA A 366 8.31 11.48 1.73
N ALA A 367 8.68 11.11 2.95
CA ALA A 367 9.84 11.62 3.65
C ALA A 367 10.66 10.42 4.13
N GLU A 368 11.98 10.48 3.94
CA GLU A 368 12.93 9.44 4.30
C GLU A 368 14.06 10.08 5.09
N GLY A 369 14.45 9.45 6.19
CA GLY A 369 15.56 9.87 7.03
C GLY A 369 16.55 8.73 7.20
N ARG A 370 17.83 9.02 7.00
CA ARG A 370 18.90 8.02 7.12
C ARG A 370 20.07 8.58 7.90
N THR A 371 20.66 7.74 8.74
CA THR A 371 21.86 8.10 9.47
C THR A 371 22.77 6.90 9.66
N GLN A 372 24.07 7.17 9.58
CA GLN A 372 25.13 6.18 9.69
C GLN A 372 26.34 6.83 10.35
N ASN A 373 27.01 6.09 11.23
CA ASN A 373 28.33 6.46 11.76
C ASN A 373 29.43 6.17 10.74
N ASP A 374 30.36 7.11 10.61
CA ASP A 374 31.55 7.03 9.76
C ASP A 374 32.62 6.13 10.42
N PHE A 375 33.20 5.20 9.65
CA PHE A 375 34.28 4.31 10.06
C PHE A 375 35.58 5.04 10.44
N VAL A 376 35.81 6.23 9.89
CA VAL A 376 37.12 6.92 9.96
C VAL A 376 37.08 8.17 10.82
N ARG A 377 35.94 8.90 10.83
CA ARG A 377 35.87 10.24 11.44
C ARG A 377 35.00 10.33 12.69
N ASP A 378 34.31 9.26 13.08
CA ASP A 378 33.31 9.23 14.17
C ASP A 378 32.28 10.38 14.07
N VAL A 379 31.98 10.82 12.85
CA VAL A 379 30.94 11.83 12.58
C VAL A 379 29.70 11.12 12.11
N ARG A 380 28.56 11.44 12.73
CA ARG A 380 27.26 10.93 12.33
C ARG A 380 26.70 11.77 11.20
N ALA A 381 26.63 11.18 10.00
CA ALA A 381 25.96 11.82 8.89
C ALA A 381 24.45 11.55 8.96
N VAL A 382 23.66 12.57 8.62
CA VAL A 382 22.21 12.49 8.50
C VAL A 382 21.80 12.96 7.12
N GLU A 383 20.97 12.16 6.46
CA GLU A 383 20.35 12.46 5.18
C GLU A 383 18.83 12.49 5.38
N LEU A 384 18.20 13.55 4.88
CA LEU A 384 16.74 13.65 4.76
C LEU A 384 16.40 13.78 3.29
N ARG A 385 15.52 12.92 2.80
CA ARG A 385 15.02 12.95 1.43
C ARG A 385 13.52 13.14 1.47
N PHE A 386 13.00 14.02 0.64
CA PHE A 386 11.56 14.14 0.42
C PHE A 386 11.25 13.67 -1.00
N PHE A 387 10.01 13.28 -1.23
CA PHE A 387 9.52 12.88 -2.53
C PHE A 387 8.12 13.40 -2.73
N ALA A 388 7.86 13.98 -3.91
CA ALA A 388 6.53 14.30 -4.38
C ALA A 388 6.44 13.92 -5.86
N GLY A 389 5.53 13.02 -6.20
CA GLY A 389 5.44 12.49 -7.56
C GLY A 389 4.13 11.81 -7.88
N LEU A 390 4.05 11.32 -9.10
CA LEU A 390 2.93 10.54 -9.61
C LEU A 390 3.40 9.12 -9.91
N ARG A 391 2.54 8.14 -9.65
CA ARG A 391 2.71 6.73 -10.03
C ARG A 391 1.57 6.30 -10.92
N MET A 392 1.89 5.72 -12.07
CA MET A 392 0.93 4.97 -12.86
C MET A 392 1.05 3.50 -12.48
N SER A 393 -0.08 2.91 -12.08
CA SER A 393 -0.14 1.48 -11.76
C SER A 393 -0.81 0.71 -12.88
N PHE A 394 -0.29 -0.47 -13.16
CA PHE A 394 -0.77 -1.38 -14.18
C PHE A 394 -1.22 -2.69 -13.56
N GLY A 395 -2.37 -3.19 -13.99
CA GLY A 395 -2.91 -4.47 -13.55
C GLY A 395 -3.35 -4.50 -12.09
N ALA A 396 -3.68 -3.35 -11.50
CA ALA A 396 -4.18 -3.25 -10.13
C ALA A 396 -5.61 -3.82 -10.05
N PRO A 397 -5.85 -5.00 -9.44
CA PRO A 397 -7.17 -5.58 -9.40
C PRO A 397 -8.10 -4.80 -8.46
N PRO A 398 -9.42 -5.03 -8.53
CA PRO A 398 -10.37 -4.41 -7.62
C PRO A 398 -10.12 -4.89 -6.20
N ARG A 399 -10.01 -3.96 -5.26
CA ARG A 399 -9.92 -4.34 -3.84
C ARG A 399 -11.29 -4.79 -3.33
N VAL A 400 -11.42 -6.08 -3.06
CA VAL A 400 -12.55 -6.65 -2.32
C VAL A 400 -12.09 -6.87 -0.89
N PHE A 401 -12.84 -6.33 0.08
CA PHE A 401 -12.59 -6.64 1.48
C PHE A 401 -13.07 -8.07 1.72
N GLU A 402 -12.13 -9.00 1.79
CA GLU A 402 -12.39 -10.38 2.14
C GLU A 402 -11.98 -10.56 3.61
N PRO A 403 -12.91 -10.38 4.57
CA PRO A 403 -12.59 -10.64 5.96
C PRO A 403 -12.19 -12.11 6.09
N MET A 404 -11.21 -12.38 6.94
CA MET A 404 -10.86 -13.75 7.26
C MET A 404 -12.09 -14.46 7.84
N PRO A 405 -12.33 -15.74 7.48
CA PRO A 405 -13.44 -16.49 8.05
C PRO A 405 -13.40 -16.41 9.58
N ALA A 406 -14.57 -16.35 10.22
CA ALA A 406 -14.63 -16.48 11.68
C ALA A 406 -13.90 -17.76 12.10
N PHE A 407 -13.34 -17.78 13.31
CA PHE A 407 -12.81 -19.03 13.86
C PHE A 407 -13.97 -20.03 13.90
N GLU A 408 -13.80 -21.17 13.22
CA GLU A 408 -14.64 -22.32 13.50
C GLU A 408 -14.33 -22.71 14.94
N ASP A 409 -15.31 -22.58 15.84
CA ASP A 409 -15.19 -23.10 17.19
C ASP A 409 -14.81 -24.59 17.10
N PRO A 410 -13.74 -25.02 17.78
CA PRO A 410 -13.21 -26.38 17.66
C PRO A 410 -14.17 -27.48 18.12
#